data_AF-A0A9E2CA64-F1
#
_entry.id   AF-A0A9E2CA64-F1
#
_cell.length_a   1.000
_cell.length_b   1.000
_cell.length_c   1.000
_cell.angle_alpha   90.00
_cell.angle_beta   90.00
_cell.angle_gamma   90.00
#
_symmetry.space_group_name_H-M   'P 1'
#
loop_
_entity.id
_entity.type
_entity.pdbx_description
1 polymer ?
#
loop_
_entity_poly.entity_id
_entity_poly.type
_entity_poly.pdbx_seq_one_letter_code
_entity_poly.pdbx_strand_id
1 'polypeptide(L)'
;MDWNIIDVKSKIVGQKGEVLTKTVYRCGFCEQTGHMPSRKLAKCPVCLGDGSVTVTPPAVICAYCNGKGSSPINRDITCIVCRGKGIVSIISKDIEMCPTCKGRGRKSGSELSCLTCKGKGVIPSEQGDEND
;
A
#
# COMPACT_ATOMS: atom_id res chain seq x y z
N MET A 1 8.34 20.61 -12.77
CA MET A 1 8.10 20.25 -11.35
C MET A 1 8.77 18.92 -11.14
N ASP A 2 10.08 19.04 -10.97
CA ASP A 2 11.04 17.96 -11.02
C ASP A 2 11.05 17.27 -9.67
N TRP A 3 10.44 16.08 -9.63
CA TRP A 3 10.53 15.21 -8.48
C TRP A 3 11.90 14.54 -8.52
N ASN A 4 12.89 15.23 -7.94
CA ASN A 4 14.18 14.66 -7.55
C ASN A 4 13.92 13.50 -6.56
N ILE A 5 13.92 12.26 -7.06
CA ILE A 5 13.89 11.07 -6.22
C ILE A 5 15.33 10.77 -5.82
N ILE A 6 15.68 11.24 -4.64
CA ILE A 6 16.94 10.95 -3.97
C ILE A 6 17.00 9.43 -3.64
N ASP A 7 17.84 8.73 -4.40
CA ASP A 7 18.56 7.51 -4.04
C ASP A 7 19.47 7.85 -2.82
N VAL A 8 19.53 7.16 -1.67
CA VAL A 8 20.09 5.81 -1.42
C VAL A 8 19.61 5.23 -0.05
N LYS A 9 18.40 5.55 0.44
CA LYS A 9 17.92 5.18 1.81
C LYS A 9 16.46 4.72 1.92
N SER A 10 15.72 4.65 0.82
CA SER A 10 14.26 4.51 0.84
C SER A 10 13.82 3.11 1.25
N LYS A 11 13.44 2.99 2.53
CA LYS A 11 12.70 1.89 3.15
C LYS A 11 11.29 1.69 2.53
N ILE A 12 11.13 1.81 1.22
CA ILE A 12 9.87 1.71 0.50
C ILE A 12 10.03 0.65 -0.59
N VAL A 13 9.06 -0.24 -0.69
CA VAL A 13 9.08 -1.47 -1.49
C VAL A 13 8.85 -1.22 -3.00
N GLY A 14 8.97 0.04 -3.46
CA GLY A 14 8.67 0.53 -4.81
C GLY A 14 8.16 1.98 -4.79
N GLN A 15 7.60 2.46 -5.90
CA GLN A 15 6.90 3.74 -5.99
C GLN A 15 5.37 3.55 -6.02
N LYS A 16 4.61 4.59 -5.65
CA LYS A 16 3.14 4.54 -5.80
C LYS A 16 2.78 4.47 -7.27
N GLY A 17 1.88 3.55 -7.63
CA GLY A 17 1.49 3.34 -9.01
C GLY A 17 2.41 2.39 -9.79
N GLU A 18 3.47 1.89 -9.15
CA GLU A 18 4.32 0.83 -9.70
C GLU A 18 3.73 -0.55 -9.39
N VAL A 19 3.69 -1.42 -10.40
CA VAL A 19 3.32 -2.82 -10.24
C VAL A 19 4.47 -3.61 -9.64
N LEU A 20 4.19 -4.27 -8.53
CA LEU A 20 5.11 -5.12 -7.79
C LEU A 20 4.80 -6.59 -8.08
N THR A 21 5.84 -7.39 -8.30
CA THR A 21 5.73 -8.79 -8.76
C THR A 21 6.20 -9.84 -7.74
N LYS A 22 6.79 -9.42 -6.62
CA LYS A 22 7.22 -10.32 -5.54
C LYS A 22 6.03 -10.80 -4.73
N THR A 23 6.22 -11.89 -3.99
CA THR A 23 5.22 -12.46 -3.09
C THR A 23 5.43 -12.05 -1.64
N VAL A 24 6.68 -11.77 -1.24
CA VAL A 24 7.05 -11.43 0.13
C VAL A 24 7.59 -10.00 0.19
N TYR A 25 7.10 -9.25 1.17
CA TYR A 25 7.46 -7.86 1.37
C TYR A 25 7.61 -7.51 2.85
N ARG A 26 8.29 -6.40 3.14
CA ARG A 26 8.36 -5.88 4.51
C ARG A 26 6.96 -5.57 5.02
N CYS A 27 6.67 -5.97 6.25
CA CYS A 27 5.42 -5.62 6.91
C CYS A 27 5.39 -4.11 7.12
N GLY A 28 4.47 -3.40 6.45
CA GLY A 28 4.33 -1.95 6.58
C GLY A 28 4.09 -1.52 8.03
N PHE A 29 3.19 -2.20 8.74
CA PHE A 29 2.76 -1.78 10.07
C PHE A 29 3.86 -1.77 11.13
N CYS A 30 4.73 -2.78 11.14
CA CYS A 30 5.86 -2.86 12.09
C CYS A 30 7.20 -2.46 11.49
N GLU A 31 7.24 -2.05 10.22
CA GLU A 31 8.46 -1.68 9.49
C GLU A 31 9.59 -2.72 9.64
N GLN A 32 9.26 -4.00 9.45
CA GLN A 32 10.18 -5.14 9.56
C GLN A 32 10.66 -5.49 10.98
N THR A 33 10.26 -4.76 12.01
CA THR A 33 10.70 -5.06 13.39
C THR A 33 10.10 -6.34 13.96
N GLY A 34 9.00 -6.83 13.40
CA GLY A 34 8.24 -7.95 13.96
C GLY A 34 7.42 -7.59 15.20
N HIS A 35 7.48 -6.36 15.70
CA HIS A 35 6.85 -5.94 16.96
C HIS A 35 5.86 -4.80 16.76
N MET A 36 4.92 -4.61 17.69
CA MET A 36 3.99 -3.49 17.62
C MET A 36 4.72 -2.15 17.75
N PRO A 37 4.41 -1.13 16.93
CA PRO A 37 5.06 0.18 17.01
C PRO A 37 5.01 0.81 18.40
N SER A 38 3.85 0.77 19.05
CA SER A 38 3.61 1.41 20.34
C SER A 38 3.81 0.50 21.55
N ARG A 39 4.02 -0.81 21.32
CA ARG A 39 4.32 -1.80 22.36
C ARG A 39 5.40 -2.76 21.85
N LYS A 40 6.64 -2.30 21.88
CA LYS A 40 7.79 -3.00 21.26
C LYS A 40 8.05 -4.42 21.76
N LEU A 41 7.52 -4.81 22.93
CA LEU A 41 7.62 -6.18 23.46
C LEU A 41 6.54 -7.13 22.92
N ALA A 42 5.44 -6.60 22.37
CA ALA A 42 4.38 -7.40 21.80
C ALA A 42 4.67 -7.71 20.33
N LYS A 43 4.45 -8.97 19.92
CA LYS A 43 4.54 -9.36 18.51
C LYS A 43 3.58 -8.54 17.65
N CYS A 44 4.00 -8.19 16.45
CA CYS A 44 3.16 -7.49 15.49
C CYS A 44 1.96 -8.36 15.09
N PRO A 45 0.71 -7.86 15.21
CA PRO A 45 -0.48 -8.66 14.91
C PRO A 45 -0.66 -8.95 13.40
N VAL A 46 0.08 -8.26 12.54
CA VAL A 46 -0.04 -8.38 11.07
C VAL A 46 0.86 -9.48 10.52
N CYS A 47 2.12 -9.51 10.96
CA CYS A 47 3.13 -10.48 10.52
C CYS A 47 3.48 -11.53 11.58
N LEU A 48 2.83 -11.49 12.75
CA LEU A 48 3.00 -12.44 13.85
C LEU A 48 4.44 -12.58 14.38
N GLY A 49 5.25 -11.54 14.23
CA GLY A 49 6.66 -11.54 14.65
C GLY A 49 7.66 -11.63 13.51
N ASP A 50 7.24 -12.02 12.31
CA ASP A 50 8.15 -12.31 11.19
C ASP A 50 8.82 -11.04 10.60
N GLY A 51 8.13 -9.90 10.67
CA GLY A 51 8.60 -8.65 10.05
C GLY A 51 8.35 -8.58 8.54
N SER A 52 7.94 -9.67 7.90
CA SER A 52 7.49 -9.68 6.50
C SER A 52 6.02 -10.08 6.36
N VAL A 53 5.42 -9.83 5.21
CA VAL A 53 4.05 -10.20 4.86
C VAL A 53 4.01 -10.77 3.45
N THR A 54 3.18 -11.79 3.28
CA THR A 54 2.90 -12.37 1.97
C THR A 54 1.69 -11.69 1.32
N VAL A 55 1.80 -11.41 0.02
CA VAL A 55 0.71 -10.92 -0.83
C VAL A 55 0.73 -11.66 -2.17
N THR A 56 -0.42 -11.70 -2.82
CA THR A 56 -0.54 -12.27 -4.17
C THR A 56 -0.17 -11.18 -5.19
N PRO A 57 0.86 -11.36 -6.04
CA PRO A 57 1.11 -10.46 -7.16
C PRO A 57 0.05 -10.66 -8.26
N PRO A 58 -0.24 -9.64 -9.09
CA PRO A 58 0.35 -8.31 -9.05
C PRO A 58 -0.12 -7.49 -7.85
N ALA A 59 0.75 -6.62 -7.35
CA ALA A 59 0.48 -5.80 -6.17
C ALA A 59 0.99 -4.37 -6.35
N VAL A 60 0.52 -3.44 -5.53
CA VAL A 60 0.99 -2.05 -5.49
C VAL A 60 1.14 -1.59 -4.06
N ILE A 61 1.95 -0.55 -3.86
CA ILE A 61 1.98 0.16 -2.58
C ILE A 61 0.59 0.72 -2.27
N CYS A 62 0.12 0.50 -1.05
CA CYS A 62 -1.14 1.08 -0.59
C CYS A 62 -1.04 2.61 -0.60
N ALA A 63 -1.66 3.28 -1.57
CA ALA A 63 -1.63 4.72 -1.68
C ALA A 63 -2.32 5.40 -0.49
N TYR A 64 -3.39 4.80 0.06
CA TYR A 64 -4.12 5.35 1.20
C TYR A 64 -3.23 5.60 2.42
N CYS A 65 -2.34 4.66 2.78
CA CYS A 65 -1.43 4.79 3.92
C CYS A 65 0.04 5.04 3.52
N ASN A 66 0.32 5.24 2.24
CA ASN A 66 1.68 5.42 1.71
C ASN A 66 2.64 4.29 2.09
N GLY A 67 2.18 3.03 2.07
CA GLY A 67 3.02 1.90 2.44
C GLY A 67 3.23 1.67 3.94
N LYS A 68 2.80 2.59 4.81
CA LYS A 68 3.05 2.50 6.26
C LYS A 68 2.29 1.40 6.98
N GLY A 69 1.29 0.79 6.37
CA GLY A 69 0.45 -0.22 7.02
C GLY A 69 -0.42 0.29 8.17
N SER A 70 -0.25 1.51 8.67
CA SER A 70 -1.06 2.11 9.74
C SER A 70 -2.13 3.06 9.23
N SER A 71 -3.18 3.26 10.02
CA SER A 71 -4.24 4.22 9.71
C SER A 71 -3.65 5.64 9.71
N PRO A 72 -4.00 6.47 8.72
CA PRO A 72 -3.61 7.88 8.71
C PRO A 72 -4.10 8.67 9.93
N ILE A 73 -5.22 8.24 10.50
CA ILE A 73 -5.89 8.90 11.63
C ILE A 73 -5.24 8.49 12.95
N ASN A 74 -4.96 7.19 13.12
CA ASN A 74 -4.33 6.65 14.33
C ASN A 74 -3.28 5.61 13.95
N ARG A 75 -2.02 5.91 14.26
CA ARG A 75 -0.88 5.07 13.86
C ARG A 75 -0.81 3.72 14.57
N ASP A 76 -1.54 3.56 15.67
CA ASP A 76 -1.62 2.30 16.43
C ASP A 76 -2.62 1.31 15.83
N ILE A 77 -3.45 1.77 14.90
CA ILE A 77 -4.45 0.96 14.23
C ILE A 77 -3.92 0.61 12.83
N THR A 78 -4.14 -0.63 12.41
CA THR A 78 -3.81 -1.05 11.04
C THR A 78 -4.62 -0.26 10.02
N CYS A 79 -3.99 0.07 8.89
CA CYS A 79 -4.66 0.65 7.74
C CYS A 79 -5.81 -0.23 7.27
N ILE A 80 -7.01 0.34 7.14
CA ILE A 80 -8.22 -0.39 6.73
C ILE A 80 -8.13 -0.99 5.30
N VAL A 81 -7.34 -0.37 4.43
CA VAL A 81 -7.23 -0.76 3.01
C VAL A 81 -6.28 -1.95 2.84
N CYS A 82 -5.09 -1.90 3.46
CA CYS A 82 -4.07 -2.94 3.31
C CYS A 82 -3.95 -3.87 4.53
N ARG A 83 -4.77 -3.64 5.57
CA ARG A 83 -4.80 -4.42 6.82
C ARG A 83 -3.42 -4.58 7.47
N GLY A 84 -2.65 -3.50 7.52
CA GLY A 84 -1.32 -3.54 8.12
C GLY A 84 -0.17 -3.83 7.16
N LYS A 85 -0.44 -4.41 5.99
CA LYS A 85 0.64 -4.91 5.11
C LYS A 85 1.47 -3.79 4.47
N GLY A 86 0.86 -2.63 4.21
CA GLY A 86 1.46 -1.54 3.43
C GLY A 86 1.35 -1.74 1.92
N ILE A 87 1.00 -2.94 1.47
CA ILE A 87 0.89 -3.33 0.06
C ILE A 87 -0.47 -3.99 -0.16
N VAL A 88 -1.02 -3.83 -1.36
CA VAL A 88 -2.32 -4.37 -1.76
C VAL A 88 -2.21 -5.10 -3.09
N SER A 89 -2.80 -6.29 -3.17
CA SER A 89 -2.97 -6.98 -4.45
C SER A 89 -3.95 -6.22 -5.35
N ILE A 90 -3.68 -6.29 -6.64
CA ILE A 90 -4.49 -5.78 -7.74
C ILE A 90 -4.82 -6.92 -8.70
N ILE A 91 -5.80 -6.70 -9.57
CA ILE A 91 -6.35 -7.74 -10.45
C ILE A 91 -5.62 -7.84 -11.80
N SER A 92 -5.00 -6.76 -12.24
CA SER A 92 -4.26 -6.68 -13.51
C SER A 92 -2.90 -6.02 -13.30
N LYS A 93 -1.95 -6.25 -14.21
CA LYS A 93 -0.70 -5.48 -14.29
C LYS A 93 -0.89 -4.19 -15.09
N ASP A 94 -1.89 -4.15 -15.96
CA ASP A 94 -2.21 -2.97 -16.76
C ASP A 94 -3.07 -2.04 -15.89
N ILE A 95 -2.39 -1.04 -15.34
CA ILE A 95 -2.98 -0.09 -14.41
C ILE A 95 -2.71 1.33 -14.84
N GLU A 96 -3.65 2.19 -14.48
CA GLU A 96 -3.50 3.63 -14.59
C GLU A 96 -3.74 4.31 -13.26
N MET A 97 -3.19 5.53 -13.14
CA MET A 97 -3.39 6.35 -11.97
C MET A 97 -4.87 6.71 -11.84
N CYS A 98 -5.47 6.47 -10.67
CA CYS A 98 -6.88 6.74 -10.47
C CYS A 98 -7.20 8.23 -10.70
N PRO A 99 -8.02 8.57 -11.70
CA PRO A 99 -8.27 9.96 -12.09
C PRO A 99 -9.01 10.74 -11.01
N THR A 100 -9.90 10.07 -10.26
CA THR A 100 -10.69 10.69 -9.19
C THR A 100 -9.83 11.21 -8.04
N CYS A 101 -8.81 10.45 -7.62
CA CYS A 101 -7.96 10.83 -6.49
C CYS A 101 -6.55 11.29 -6.88
N LYS A 102 -6.21 11.21 -8.17
CA LYS A 102 -4.88 11.49 -8.73
C LYS A 102 -3.79 10.71 -7.99
N GLY A 103 -3.98 9.39 -7.84
CA GLY A 103 -2.99 8.52 -7.19
C GLY A 103 -2.93 8.58 -5.66
N ARG A 104 -3.70 9.45 -4.99
CA ARG A 104 -3.61 9.62 -3.53
C ARG A 104 -4.26 8.49 -2.72
N GLY A 105 -5.20 7.76 -3.31
CA GLY A 105 -5.99 6.75 -2.59
C GLY A 105 -6.98 7.33 -1.57
N ARG A 106 -7.16 8.64 -1.50
CA ARG A 106 -8.10 9.31 -0.58
C ARG A 106 -9.05 10.24 -1.34
N LYS A 107 -10.25 10.44 -0.80
CA LYS A 107 -11.14 11.50 -1.27
C LYS A 107 -10.59 12.86 -0.80
N SER A 108 -10.55 13.84 -1.72
CA SER A 108 -10.09 15.20 -1.41
C SER A 108 -10.81 15.77 -0.18
N GLY A 109 -10.06 16.33 0.77
CA GLY A 109 -10.60 16.95 1.97
C GLY A 109 -11.20 15.96 2.99
N SER A 110 -10.91 14.66 2.89
CA SER A 110 -11.39 13.67 3.86
C SER A 110 -10.37 12.57 4.12
N GLU A 111 -10.47 11.93 5.29
CA GLU A 111 -9.68 10.76 5.65
C GLU A 111 -10.26 9.43 5.12
N LEU A 112 -11.33 9.51 4.32
CA LEU A 112 -11.94 8.35 3.68
C LEU A 112 -11.13 7.91 2.47
N SER A 113 -11.06 6.59 2.27
CA SER A 113 -10.49 6.01 1.05
C SER A 113 -11.26 6.49 -0.17
N CYS A 114 -10.56 6.74 -1.27
CA CYS A 114 -11.21 7.01 -2.55
C CYS A 114 -12.08 5.80 -2.94
N LEU A 115 -13.35 6.05 -3.24
CA LEU A 115 -14.31 4.98 -3.55
C LEU A 115 -14.01 4.29 -4.89
N THR A 116 -13.50 5.03 -5.87
CA THR A 116 -13.15 4.51 -7.21
C THR A 116 -12.03 3.47 -7.12
N CYS A 117 -10.86 3.84 -6.58
CA CYS A 117 -9.72 2.93 -6.47
C CYS A 117 -9.68 2.14 -5.15
N LYS A 118 -10.68 2.31 -4.27
CA LYS A 118 -10.75 1.70 -2.94
C LYS A 118 -9.47 1.88 -2.11
N GLY A 119 -8.82 3.03 -2.26
CA GLY A 119 -7.57 3.36 -1.56
C GLY A 119 -6.27 2.87 -2.18
N LYS A 120 -6.31 2.14 -3.29
CA LYS A 120 -5.11 1.64 -3.98
C LYS A 120 -4.33 2.75 -4.71
N GLY A 121 -5.01 3.80 -5.14
CA GLY A 121 -4.42 4.90 -5.93
C GLY A 121 -4.37 4.62 -7.44
N VAL A 122 -4.64 3.39 -7.85
CA VAL A 122 -4.70 2.97 -9.25
C VAL A 122 -5.98 2.19 -9.53
N ILE A 123 -6.34 2.12 -10.82
CA ILE A 123 -7.43 1.30 -11.36
C ILE A 123 -6.89 0.48 -12.55
N PRO A 124 -7.53 -0.63 -12.93
CA PRO A 124 -7.22 -1.30 -14.19
C PRO A 124 -7.39 -0.33 -15.36
N SER A 125 -6.48 -0.37 -16.33
CA SER A 125 -6.65 0.37 -17.58
C SER A 125 -7.72 -0.32 -18.43
N GLU A 126 -8.56 0.44 -19.15
CA GLU A 126 -9.63 -0.12 -20.01
C GLU A 126 -9.11 -0.86 -21.26
N GLN A 127 -7.79 -1.01 -21.41
CA GLN A 127 -7.18 -1.85 -22.43
C GLN A 127 -7.02 -3.27 -21.90
N GLY A 128 -8.12 -4.02 -21.84
CA GLY A 128 -8.10 -5.45 -21.55
C GLY A 128 -9.28 -5.92 -20.72
N ASP A 129 -10.48 -5.88 -21.32
CA ASP A 129 -11.59 -6.82 -21.08
C ASP A 129 -12.63 -6.59 -22.20
N GLU A 130 -12.22 -6.81 -23.45
CA GLU A 130 -13.16 -7.17 -24.52
C GLU A 130 -13.07 -8.69 -24.74
N ASN A 131 -14.16 -9.37 -24.36
CA ASN A 131 -14.58 -10.74 -24.71
C ASN A 131 -13.98 -11.91 -23.90
N ASP A 132 -14.82 -12.50 -23.03
CA ASP A 132 -15.31 -13.89 -23.19
C ASP A 132 -16.63 -14.09 -22.41
#